data_AF-A0A3D4BBL5-F1
#
_entry.id   AF-A0A3D4BBL5-F1
#
_cell.length_a   1.000
_cell.length_b   1.000
_cell.length_c   1.000
_cell.angle_alpha   90.00
_cell.angle_beta   90.00
_cell.angle_gamma   90.00
#
_symmetry.space_group_name_H-M   'P 1'
#
loop_
_entity.id
_entity.type
_entity.pdbx_description
1 polymer ?
#
loop_
_entity_poly.entity_id
_entity_poly.type
_entity_poly.pdbx_seq_one_letter_code
_entity_poly.pdbx_strand_id
1 'polypeptide(L)' 'MSKLIRGILPALCTPFDGHLALAIDHVSPLVRALIDARTNGFFVCGGTGEGRQM' A
#
# COMPACT_ATOMS: atom_id res chain seq x y z
N MET A 1 -18.96 -11.08 -16.62
CA MET A 1 -18.54 -11.75 -15.36
C MET A 1 -17.63 -10.79 -14.61
N SER A 2 -18.10 -10.15 -13.53
CA SER A 2 -17.22 -9.28 -12.72
C SER A 2 -16.24 -10.16 -11.94
N LYS A 3 -14.94 -9.83 -12.00
CA LYS A 3 -13.93 -10.49 -11.16
C LYS A 3 -14.11 -9.97 -9.74
N LEU A 4 -14.72 -10.79 -8.87
CA LEU A 4 -14.90 -10.44 -7.47
C LEU A 4 -13.57 -10.65 -6.73
N ILE A 5 -13.08 -9.61 -6.06
CA ILE A 5 -11.89 -9.68 -5.21
C ILE A 5 -12.32 -10.20 -3.83
N ARG A 6 -11.53 -11.10 -3.23
CA ARG A 6 -11.80 -11.70 -1.91
C ARG A 6 -10.53 -11.75 -1.06
N GLY A 7 -10.71 -11.76 0.25
CA GLY A 7 -9.62 -11.88 1.22
C GLY A 7 -9.18 -10.53 1.81
N ILE A 8 -7.94 -10.48 2.32
CA ILE A 8 -7.37 -9.30 2.97
C ILE A 8 -6.66 -8.43 1.93
N LEU A 9 -7.12 -7.19 1.79
CA LEU A 9 -6.49 -6.17 0.95
C LEU A 9 -6.19 -4.94 1.82
N PRO A 10 -4.97 -4.82 2.36
CA PRO A 10 -4.60 -3.68 3.17
C PRO A 10 -4.65 -2.40 2.34
N ALA A 11 -5.23 -1.34 2.91
CA ALA A 11 -5.04 0.00 2.42
C ALA A 11 -3.63 0.47 2.85
N LEU A 12 -2.71 0.59 1.91
CA LEU A 12 -1.32 0.95 2.20
C LEU A 12 -1.21 2.43 2.54
N CYS A 13 -0.44 2.74 3.59
CA CYS A 13 0.12 4.08 3.79
C CYS A 13 1.17 4.37 2.71
N THR A 14 1.31 5.64 2.33
CA THR A 14 2.40 6.09 1.46
C THR A 14 3.61 6.44 2.34
N PRO A 15 4.75 5.75 2.20
CA PRO A 15 5.92 6.03 3.02
C PRO A 15 6.59 7.32 2.56
N PHE A 16 6.76 8.27 3.49
CA PHE A 16 7.47 9.53 3.26
C PHE A 16 8.76 9.60 4.08
N ASP A 17 9.75 10.33 3.56
CA ASP A 17 10.95 10.70 4.32
C ASP A 17 10.72 11.95 5.17
N GLY A 18 11.77 12.40 5.88
CA GLY A 18 11.71 13.61 6.71
C GLY A 18 11.49 14.93 5.95
N HIS A 19 11.51 14.89 4.61
CA HIS A 19 11.28 16.03 3.72
C HIS A 19 9.94 15.95 2.99
N LEU A 20 9.05 15.02 3.38
CA LEU A 20 7.77 14.74 2.72
C LEU A 20 7.91 14.26 1.27
N ALA A 21 9.07 13.74 0.88
CA ALA A 21 9.25 13.05 -0.39
C ALA A 21 8.96 11.55 -0.24
N LEU A 22 8.57 10.88 -1.33
CA LEU A 22 8.32 9.44 -1.32
C LEU A 22 9.60 8.69 -0.94
N ALA A 23 9.57 7.94 0.16
CA ALA A 23 10.69 7.11 0.60
C ALA A 23 10.68 5.78 -0.19
N ILE A 24 11.17 5.83 -1.43
CA ILE A 24 11.17 4.71 -2.39
C ILE A 24 11.75 3.43 -1.79
N ASP A 25 12.83 3.55 -1.02
CA ASP A 25 13.52 2.41 -0.41
C ASP A 25 12.68 1.66 0.64
N HIS A 26 11.63 2.29 1.17
CA HIS A 26 10.70 1.68 2.13
C HIS A 26 9.50 1.01 1.46
N VAL A 27 9.22 1.30 0.19
CA VAL A 27 8.09 0.69 -0.53
C VAL A 27 8.27 -0.82 -0.70
N SER A 28 9.45 -1.26 -1.17
CA SER A 28 9.69 -2.69 -1.41
C SER A 28 9.64 -3.53 -0.12
N PRO A 29 10.30 -3.14 0.98
CA PRO A 29 10.20 -3.84 2.26
C PRO A 29 8.76 -3.94 2.79
N LEU A 30 7.99 -2.85 2.72
CA LEU A 30 6.58 -2.82 3.17
C LEU A 30 5.73 -3.82 2.36
N VAL A 31 5.82 -3.76 1.04
CA VAL A 31 5.05 -4.65 0.15
C VAL A 31 5.45 -6.10 0.37
N ARG A 32 6.76 -6.40 0.46
CA ARG A 32 7.26 -7.76 0.70
C ARG A 32 6.77 -8.34 2.01
N ALA A 33 6.84 -7.58 3.11
CA ALA A 33 6.36 -8.05 4.41
C ALA A 33 4.88 -8.45 4.38
N LEU A 34 4.05 -7.71 3.63
CA LEU A 34 2.63 -8.01 3.47
C LEU A 34 2.37 -9.20 2.52
N ILE A 35 3.17 -9.35 1.46
CA ILE A 35 3.14 -10.55 0.62
C ILE A 35 3.50 -11.79 1.46
N ASP A 36 4.54 -11.70 2.29
CA ASP A 36 4.98 -12.78 3.17
C ASP A 36 3.92 -13.13 4.24
N ALA A 37 3.17 -12.12 4.70
CA ALA A 37 1.99 -12.27 5.55
C ALA A 37 0.74 -12.81 4.81
N ARG A 38 0.87 -13.13 3.51
CA ARG A 38 -0.16 -13.70 2.64
C ARG A 38 -1.41 -12.83 2.47
N THR A 39 -1.24 -11.53 2.27
CA THR A 39 -2.35 -10.69 1.81
C THR A 39 -2.80 -11.11 0.40
N ASN A 40 -4.05 -10.82 0.06
CA ASN A 40 -4.66 -11.19 -1.21
C ASN A 40 -4.54 -10.09 -2.28
N GLY A 41 -3.97 -8.95 -1.91
CA GLY A 41 -3.79 -7.79 -2.77
C GLY A 41 -3.52 -6.53 -1.95
N PHE A 42 -3.56 -5.39 -2.64
CA PHE A 42 -3.28 -4.08 -2.06
C PHE A 42 -4.29 -3.06 -2.57
N PHE A 43 -4.70 -2.17 -1.69
CA PHE A 43 -5.39 -0.95 -2.07
C PHE A 43 -4.44 0.22 -1.82
N VAL A 44 -4.07 0.93 -2.89
CA VAL A 44 -2.99 1.94 -2.87
C VAL A 44 -3.52 3.32 -3.21
N CYS A 45 -2.82 4.37 -2.78
CA CYS A 45 -3.19 5.77 -3.01
C CYS A 45 -4.64 6.10 -2.59
N GLY A 46 -5.16 5.36 -1.60
CA GLY A 46 -6.48 5.59 -1.01
C GLY A 46 -6.43 6.66 0.08
N GLY A 47 -7.50 6.77 0.87
CA GLY A 47 -7.51 7.67 2.03
C GLY A 47 -6.39 7.37 3.04
N THR A 48 -6.10 6.09 3.28
CA THR A 48 -4.96 5.64 4.11
C THR A 48 -3.61 5.87 3.45
N GLY A 49 -3.56 5.92 2.12
CA GLY A 49 -2.34 6.19 1.35
C GLY A 49 -2.19 7.65 0.98
N GLU A 50 -2.84 8.55 1.73
CA GLU A 50 -2.71 10.00 1.59
C GLU A 50 -3.12 10.54 0.20
N GLY A 51 -3.83 9.76 -0.61
CA GLY A 51 -4.07 10.08 -2.04
C GLY A 51 -5.02 11.24 -2.30
N ARG A 52 -5.60 11.86 -1.26
CA ARG A 52 -6.34 13.14 -1.37
C ARG A 52 -5.45 14.37 -1.15
N GLN A 53 -4.29 14.18 -0.51
CA GLN A 53 -3.35 15.23 -0.12
C GLN A 53 -2.12 15.25 -1.03
N MET A 54 -1.84 14.14 -1.71
CA MET A 54 -0.96 14.08 -2.88
C MET A 54 -1.71 14.53 -4.13
#